data_AF-A0AAW4V620-F1
#
_entry.id   AF-A0AAW4V620-F1
#
_cell.length_a   1.000
_cell.length_b   1.000
_cell.length_c   1.000
_cell.angle_alpha   90.00
_cell.angle_beta   90.00
_cell.angle_gamma   90.00
#
_symmetry.space_group_name_H-M   'P 1'
#
loop_
_entity.id
_entity.type
_entity.pdbx_description
1 polymer ?
#
loop_
_entity_poly.entity_id
_entity_poly.type
_entity_poly.pdbx_seq_one_letter_code
_entity_poly.pdbx_strand_id
1 'polypeptide(L)'
;MADIKDTLKKLAEQIRDERNAGANTALRVGSLLLAMIDAGADVDKLRKIFICKDQDDFTGFMLKLLGGMEVGEAVDSMVAGKGIVADRNGRMQLSRLEVRDSAVFKEVIYNRLNAQEGDTSYSENGVIESVTLESDGTYTLKLRKRWENDFTAFQEGDIVYGIVNNLFSTGEYYASWMRVLFKNIAANSISVLVYPDSEVPGGRNYPPTELMIITRRGNAINEDRQSYWYLSATTDKCLVWLEGVTKPVLEQNNYYMILGRLPNLDLFDNLPVNYKHSYIFARAGIFGELYRVDWQGLPVQELVDRGFWSAEVASSDNPYTNTQERADTVWHL
;
A
#
# COMPACT_ATOMS: atom_id res chain seq x y z
N MET A 1 34.55 60.48 -30.99
CA MET A 1 33.20 59.91 -30.78
C MET A 1 33.37 58.75 -29.81
N ALA A 2 32.69 58.76 -28.66
CA ALA A 2 32.68 57.59 -27.79
C ALA A 2 32.11 56.40 -28.56
N ASP A 3 32.70 55.22 -28.44
CA ASP A 3 32.21 54.01 -29.10
C ASP A 3 30.78 53.75 -28.60
N ILE A 4 29.81 53.81 -29.52
CA ILE A 4 28.39 53.56 -29.24
C ILE A 4 28.21 52.23 -28.50
N LYS A 5 29.09 51.25 -28.77
CA LYS A 5 29.10 49.96 -28.07
C LYS A 5 29.41 50.08 -26.59
N ASP A 6 30.34 50.95 -26.19
CA ASP A 6 30.69 51.17 -24.79
C ASP A 6 29.56 51.86 -24.02
N THR A 7 28.83 52.79 -24.67
CA THR A 7 27.67 53.43 -24.07
C THR A 7 26.52 52.45 -23.86
N LEU A 8 26.22 51.64 -24.87
CA LEU A 8 25.18 50.59 -24.80
C LEU A 8 25.54 49.51 -23.77
N LYS A 9 26.81 49.14 -23.66
CA LYS A 9 27.30 48.17 -22.67
C LYS A 9 27.08 48.66 -21.24
N LYS A 10 27.40 49.92 -20.94
CA LYS A 10 27.16 50.50 -19.60
C LYS A 10 25.67 50.57 -19.25
N LEU A 11 24.82 50.91 -20.22
CA LEU A 11 23.36 50.89 -20.04
C LEU A 11 22.86 49.46 -19.78
N ALA A 12 23.41 48.46 -20.48
CA ALA A 12 23.09 47.06 -20.25
C ALA A 12 23.50 46.59 -18.85
N GLU A 13 24.71 46.95 -18.40
CA GLU A 13 25.20 46.63 -17.05
C GLU A 13 24.35 47.31 -15.97
N GLN A 14 23.95 48.56 -16.18
CA GLN A 14 23.08 49.29 -15.26
C GLN A 14 21.70 48.65 -15.14
N ILE A 15 21.06 48.29 -16.26
CA ILE A 15 19.77 47.58 -16.26
C ILE A 15 19.95 46.20 -15.60
N ARG A 16 20.99 45.43 -15.97
CA ARG A 16 21.28 44.11 -15.40
C ARG A 16 21.43 44.14 -13.88
N ASP A 17 22.15 45.12 -13.35
CA ASP A 17 22.52 45.17 -11.93
C ASP A 17 21.49 45.89 -11.04
N GLU A 18 20.46 46.51 -11.64
CA GLU A 18 19.43 47.24 -10.90
C GLU A 18 18.41 46.30 -10.24
N ARG A 19 18.30 46.39 -8.91
CA ARG A 19 17.48 45.48 -8.09
C ARG A 19 16.12 46.04 -7.65
N ASN A 20 15.77 47.24 -8.12
CA ASN A 20 14.50 47.87 -7.78
C ASN A 20 13.34 47.18 -8.53
N ALA A 21 12.17 47.07 -7.87
CA ALA A 21 10.97 46.54 -8.52
C ALA A 21 10.59 47.43 -9.74
N GLY A 22 10.42 46.81 -10.91
CA GLY A 22 10.15 47.53 -12.17
C GLY A 22 11.41 48.07 -12.88
N ALA A 23 12.62 47.76 -12.39
CA ALA A 23 13.85 48.18 -13.06
C ALA A 23 14.06 47.47 -14.41
N ASN A 24 13.79 46.16 -14.46
CA ASN A 24 13.92 45.32 -15.67
C ASN A 24 12.57 45.11 -16.35
N THR A 25 11.94 46.21 -16.75
CA THR A 25 10.70 46.17 -17.53
C THR A 25 11.00 45.79 -18.98
N ALA A 26 10.03 45.13 -19.62
CA ALA A 26 10.07 44.84 -21.05
C ALA A 26 10.32 46.11 -21.90
N LEU A 27 9.87 47.27 -21.43
CA LEU A 27 10.11 48.57 -22.06
C LEU A 27 11.59 48.98 -22.00
N ARG A 28 12.23 48.93 -20.82
CA ARG A 28 13.64 49.35 -20.67
C ARG A 28 14.60 48.39 -21.37
N VAL A 29 14.35 47.10 -21.23
CA VAL A 29 15.15 46.06 -21.90
C VAL A 29 14.91 46.09 -23.41
N GLY A 30 13.67 46.22 -23.86
CA GLY A 30 13.30 46.30 -25.28
C GLY A 30 13.87 47.54 -25.98
N SER A 31 13.82 48.72 -25.35
CA SER A 31 14.41 49.95 -25.89
C SER A 31 15.93 49.85 -26.01
N LEU A 32 16.60 49.24 -25.03
CA LEU A 32 18.04 48.99 -25.11
C LEU A 32 18.35 47.99 -26.23
N LEU A 33 17.54 46.94 -26.39
CA LEU A 33 17.70 45.95 -27.44
C LEU A 33 17.56 46.57 -28.84
N LEU A 34 16.57 47.44 -29.04
CA LEU A 34 16.39 48.20 -30.28
C LEU A 34 17.62 49.07 -30.58
N ALA A 35 18.12 49.80 -29.58
CA ALA A 35 19.31 50.63 -29.72
C ALA A 35 20.59 49.80 -30.01
N MET A 36 20.67 48.57 -29.49
CA MET A 36 21.75 47.63 -29.82
C MET A 36 21.63 47.10 -31.25
N ILE A 37 20.42 46.78 -31.71
CA ILE A 37 20.16 46.34 -33.09
C ILE A 37 20.51 47.46 -34.09
N ASP A 38 20.07 48.70 -33.82
CA ASP A 38 20.42 49.88 -34.65
C ASP A 38 21.94 50.14 -34.68
N ALA A 39 22.66 49.75 -33.63
CA ALA A 39 24.12 49.81 -33.54
C ALA A 39 24.85 48.60 -34.15
N GLY A 40 24.13 47.68 -34.82
CA GLY A 40 24.69 46.51 -35.48
C GLY A 40 25.01 45.34 -34.55
N ALA A 41 24.25 45.17 -33.47
CA ALA A 41 24.38 44.01 -32.58
C ALA A 41 23.99 42.71 -33.28
N ASP A 42 24.76 41.66 -32.97
CA ASP A 42 24.56 40.30 -33.44
C ASP A 42 23.30 39.69 -32.79
N VAL A 43 22.21 39.63 -33.55
CA VAL A 43 20.90 39.14 -33.12
C VAL A 43 20.96 37.67 -32.66
N ASP A 44 21.88 36.88 -33.22
CA ASP A 44 22.06 35.47 -32.85
C ASP A 44 22.67 35.30 -31.45
N LYS A 45 23.43 36.29 -30.97
CA LYS A 45 23.89 36.30 -29.57
C LYS A 45 22.78 36.68 -28.60
N LEU A 46 21.87 37.57 -28.99
CA LEU A 46 20.76 38.00 -28.15
C LEU A 46 19.73 36.87 -27.97
N ARG A 47 19.46 36.09 -29.02
CA ARG A 47 18.63 34.87 -28.95
C ARG A 47 19.10 33.83 -27.92
N LYS A 48 20.39 33.84 -27.56
CA LYS A 48 20.96 32.91 -26.55
C LYS A 48 20.81 33.41 -25.11
N ILE A 49 20.32 34.64 -24.89
CA ILE A 49 20.31 35.30 -23.57
C ILE A 49 18.88 35.42 -23.00
N PHE A 50 17.86 35.51 -23.86
CA PHE A 50 16.46 35.71 -23.45
C PHE A 50 15.63 34.45 -23.61
N ILE A 51 14.60 34.33 -22.76
CA ILE A 51 13.54 33.32 -22.91
C ILE A 51 12.81 33.60 -24.23
N CYS A 52 12.78 32.59 -25.09
CA CYS A 52 12.13 32.63 -26.38
C CYS A 52 10.66 32.21 -26.26
N LYS A 53 9.85 32.60 -27.25
CA LYS A 53 8.42 32.26 -27.31
C LYS A 53 8.09 31.26 -28.41
N ASP A 54 9.07 30.96 -29.24
CA ASP A 54 8.99 30.16 -30.47
C ASP A 54 9.86 28.90 -30.41
N GLN A 55 10.52 28.64 -29.29
CA GLN A 55 11.34 27.45 -29.06
C GLN A 55 11.39 27.11 -27.56
N ASP A 56 11.88 25.91 -27.24
CA ASP A 56 12.12 25.49 -25.86
C ASP A 56 13.35 26.20 -25.27
N ASP A 57 13.22 26.66 -24.02
CA ASP A 57 14.31 27.25 -23.25
C ASP A 57 14.81 26.28 -22.17
N PHE A 58 16.11 26.36 -21.86
CA PHE A 58 16.71 25.61 -20.78
C PHE A 58 17.71 26.46 -19.99
N THR A 59 17.92 26.10 -18.73
CA THR A 59 18.97 26.66 -17.89
C THR A 59 19.63 25.56 -17.06
N GLY A 60 20.95 25.61 -16.92
CA GLY A 60 21.70 24.73 -16.02
C GLY A 60 21.67 25.18 -14.56
N PHE A 61 20.96 26.27 -14.25
CA PHE A 61 20.91 26.87 -12.92
C PHE A 61 19.51 26.77 -12.30
N MET A 62 19.43 26.97 -10.97
CA MET A 62 18.17 26.94 -10.23
C MET A 62 17.17 28.00 -10.75
N LEU A 63 15.97 27.54 -11.11
CA LEU A 63 14.83 28.40 -11.46
C LEU A 63 13.96 28.64 -10.22
N LYS A 64 13.70 29.91 -9.89
CA LYS A 64 12.80 30.30 -8.79
C LYS A 64 11.50 30.88 -9.34
N LEU A 65 10.43 30.10 -9.33
CA LEU A 65 9.10 30.47 -9.82
C LEU A 65 8.21 31.03 -8.71
N LEU A 66 8.52 32.24 -8.22
CA LEU A 66 7.79 32.89 -7.11
C LEU A 66 6.31 33.18 -7.44
N GLY A 67 5.99 33.25 -8.74
CA GLY A 67 4.66 33.53 -9.24
C GLY A 67 3.77 32.29 -9.42
N GLY A 68 4.35 31.09 -9.34
CA GLY A 68 3.72 29.85 -9.80
C GLY A 68 4.24 29.37 -11.16
N MET A 69 3.72 28.25 -11.64
CA MET A 69 4.05 27.60 -12.91
C MET A 69 2.77 27.10 -13.59
N GLU A 70 2.63 27.38 -14.87
CA GLU A 70 1.61 26.78 -15.74
C GLU A 70 2.31 26.02 -16.87
N VAL A 71 1.91 24.77 -17.09
CA VAL A 71 2.48 23.92 -18.15
C VAL A 71 1.37 23.48 -19.10
N GLY A 72 1.55 23.73 -20.40
CA GLY A 72 0.56 23.45 -21.44
C GLY A 72 -0.60 24.45 -21.46
N GLU A 73 -1.74 24.05 -22.01
CA GLU A 73 -3.00 24.81 -21.93
C GLU A 73 -3.61 24.73 -20.52
N ALA A 74 -2.91 25.24 -19.52
CA ALA A 74 -3.30 25.08 -18.12
C ALA A 74 -4.68 25.69 -17.83
N VAL A 75 -5.56 24.92 -17.18
CA VAL A 75 -6.89 25.39 -16.74
C VAL A 75 -7.07 24.95 -15.28
N ASP A 76 -7.26 25.93 -14.38
CA ASP A 76 -7.52 25.66 -12.96
C ASP A 76 -8.98 25.23 -12.75
N SER A 77 -9.22 23.92 -12.77
CA SER A 77 -10.53 23.32 -12.54
C SER A 77 -10.44 21.85 -12.15
N MET A 78 -11.16 21.40 -11.13
CA MET A 78 -11.21 19.98 -10.78
C MET A 78 -11.97 19.11 -11.80
N VAL A 79 -12.76 19.72 -12.70
CA VAL A 79 -13.60 18.99 -13.66
C VAL A 79 -13.09 19.17 -15.10
N ALA A 80 -12.73 20.40 -15.47
CA ALA A 80 -12.26 20.74 -16.82
C ALA A 80 -10.75 21.06 -16.85
N GLY A 81 -10.02 20.62 -15.82
CA GLY A 81 -8.61 20.94 -15.64
C GLY A 81 -7.75 20.38 -16.78
N LYS A 82 -6.78 21.19 -17.21
CA LYS A 82 -5.79 20.85 -18.23
C LYS A 82 -4.41 21.26 -17.74
N GLY A 83 -3.38 20.61 -18.27
CA GLY A 83 -1.99 20.96 -17.98
C GLY A 83 -1.59 20.76 -16.51
N ILE A 84 -0.59 21.53 -16.08
CA ILE A 84 -0.16 21.59 -14.67
C ILE A 84 -0.33 23.04 -14.20
N VAL A 85 -0.94 23.23 -13.04
CA VAL A 85 -0.99 24.50 -12.32
C VAL A 85 -0.24 24.31 -11.00
N ALA A 86 0.80 25.09 -10.76
CA ALA A 86 1.44 25.23 -9.45
C ALA A 86 1.31 26.69 -9.01
N ASP A 87 0.53 26.95 -7.96
CA ASP A 87 0.25 28.33 -7.53
C ASP A 87 1.26 28.84 -6.48
N ARG A 88 1.10 30.11 -6.08
CA ARG A 88 1.97 30.77 -5.10
C ARG A 88 1.79 30.23 -3.67
N ASN A 89 0.71 29.51 -3.41
CA ASN A 89 0.36 28.96 -2.10
C ASN A 89 0.82 27.51 -1.95
N GLY A 90 1.49 26.95 -2.97
CA GLY A 90 2.00 25.57 -2.96
C GLY A 90 0.96 24.52 -3.34
N ARG A 91 -0.21 24.92 -3.85
CA ARG A 91 -1.16 23.97 -4.46
C ARG A 91 -0.66 23.60 -5.85
N MET A 92 -0.67 22.30 -6.14
CA MET A 92 -0.42 21.79 -7.47
C MET A 92 -1.65 21.02 -7.97
N GLN A 93 -2.10 21.32 -9.19
CA GLN A 93 -3.15 20.61 -9.89
C GLN A 93 -2.59 20.01 -11.19
N LEU A 94 -2.85 18.72 -11.41
CA LEU A 94 -2.37 17.95 -12.55
C LEU A 94 -3.28 16.73 -12.78
N SER A 95 -3.31 16.20 -14.01
CA SER A 95 -4.15 15.04 -14.36
C SER A 95 -3.55 13.67 -14.01
N ARG A 96 -2.22 13.52 -14.08
CA ARG A 96 -1.51 12.25 -13.81
C ARG A 96 -0.16 12.52 -13.15
N LEU A 97 0.11 11.84 -12.04
CA LEU A 97 1.41 11.81 -11.37
C LEU A 97 1.99 10.41 -11.48
N GLU A 98 3.16 10.28 -12.10
CA GLU A 98 3.94 9.04 -12.10
C GLU A 98 5.18 9.22 -11.23
N VAL A 99 5.38 8.31 -10.27
CA VAL A 99 6.49 8.34 -9.32
C VAL A 99 7.20 6.99 -9.38
N ARG A 100 8.53 7.01 -9.55
CA ARG A 100 9.32 5.77 -9.67
C ARG A 100 9.58 5.09 -8.33
N ASP A 101 9.85 5.88 -7.28
CA ASP A 101 10.35 5.35 -6.01
C ASP A 101 9.38 5.53 -4.84
N SER A 102 9.07 6.78 -4.45
CA SER A 102 8.18 7.05 -3.31
C SER A 102 7.49 8.40 -3.40
N ALA A 103 6.23 8.42 -2.98
CA ALA A 103 5.45 9.63 -2.75
C ALA A 103 5.05 9.67 -1.26
N VAL A 104 5.35 10.78 -0.60
CA VAL A 104 5.09 10.96 0.85
C VAL A 104 3.97 11.97 1.03
N PHE A 105 2.89 11.55 1.68
CA PHE A 105 1.71 12.37 1.94
C PHE A 105 1.47 12.47 3.45
N LYS A 106 1.06 13.65 3.92
CA LYS A 106 0.51 13.79 5.28
C LYS A 106 -0.92 13.23 5.35
N GLU A 107 -1.69 13.45 4.30
CA GLU A 107 -3.06 12.98 4.14
C GLU A 107 -3.32 12.70 2.66
N VAL A 108 -4.08 11.64 2.37
CA VAL A 108 -4.63 11.36 1.05
C VAL A 108 -6.15 11.34 1.16
N ILE A 109 -6.81 12.27 0.47
CA ILE A 109 -8.27 12.37 0.45
C ILE A 109 -8.78 11.72 -0.84
N TYR A 110 -9.53 10.62 -0.69
CA TYR A 110 -10.19 9.95 -1.81
C TYR A 110 -11.63 10.43 -1.95
N ASN A 111 -12.09 10.65 -3.19
CA ASN A 111 -13.50 10.91 -3.45
C ASN A 111 -14.28 9.58 -3.42
N ARG A 112 -14.75 9.21 -2.22
CA ARG A 112 -15.68 8.11 -1.88
C ARG A 112 -15.12 6.69 -1.68
N LEU A 113 -14.36 6.12 -2.64
CA LEU A 113 -13.95 4.72 -2.57
C LEU A 113 -12.44 4.55 -2.68
N ASN A 114 -11.87 3.77 -1.77
CA ASN A 114 -10.55 3.17 -1.91
C ASN A 114 -10.75 1.67 -2.23
N ALA A 115 -10.14 1.19 -3.31
CA ALA A 115 -10.19 -0.21 -3.70
C ALA A 115 -8.76 -0.75 -3.68
N GLN A 116 -8.55 -1.86 -2.96
CA GLN A 116 -7.29 -2.56 -2.91
C GLN A 116 -7.43 -3.89 -3.66
N GLU A 117 -6.46 -4.16 -4.53
CA GLU A 117 -6.36 -5.45 -5.22
C GLU A 117 -5.44 -6.39 -4.44
N GLY A 118 -5.77 -7.68 -4.44
CA GLY A 118 -4.94 -8.72 -3.86
C GLY A 118 -5.20 -8.99 -2.38
N ASP A 119 -4.22 -9.61 -1.76
CA ASP A 119 -4.30 -10.08 -0.37
C ASP A 119 -3.56 -9.10 0.54
N THR A 120 -4.19 -8.75 1.67
CA THR A 120 -3.68 -7.76 2.61
C THR A 120 -3.23 -8.44 3.89
N SER A 121 -1.95 -8.27 4.21
CA SER A 121 -1.33 -8.74 5.46
C SER A 121 -1.39 -7.67 6.54
N TYR A 122 -1.74 -8.05 7.76
CA TYR A 122 -1.75 -7.14 8.90
C TYR A 122 -0.71 -7.58 9.94
N SER A 123 0.54 -7.22 9.67
CA SER A 123 1.69 -7.52 10.52
C SER A 123 2.82 -6.50 10.32
N GLU A 124 3.90 -6.63 11.07
CA GLU A 124 5.13 -5.88 10.82
C GLU A 124 5.57 -6.07 9.36
N ASN A 125 5.98 -4.97 8.73
CA ASN A 125 6.41 -4.94 7.34
C ASN A 125 7.63 -4.03 7.14
N GLY A 126 8.29 -4.20 6.00
CA GLY A 126 9.40 -3.35 5.57
C GLY A 126 9.62 -3.45 4.06
N VAL A 127 10.35 -2.47 3.52
CA VAL A 127 10.79 -2.48 2.11
C VAL A 127 12.29 -2.75 2.08
N ILE A 128 12.71 -3.73 1.29
CA ILE A 128 14.13 -4.02 1.09
C ILE A 128 14.77 -2.89 0.27
N GLU A 129 15.73 -2.20 0.86
CA GLU A 129 16.52 -1.14 0.20
C GLU A 129 17.68 -1.75 -0.60
N SER A 130 18.40 -2.70 -0.01
CA SER A 130 19.51 -3.40 -0.65
C SER A 130 19.65 -4.83 -0.13
N VAL A 131 20.17 -5.73 -0.97
CA VAL A 131 20.42 -7.14 -0.64
C VAL A 131 21.91 -7.46 -0.81
N THR A 132 22.54 -7.99 0.23
CA THR A 132 23.91 -8.52 0.17
C THR A 132 23.90 -10.00 0.49
N LEU A 133 24.44 -10.83 -0.41
CA LEU A 133 24.68 -12.26 -0.14
C LEU A 133 26.04 -12.41 0.56
N GLU A 134 26.02 -12.99 1.74
CA GLU A 134 27.21 -13.24 2.56
C GLU A 134 27.85 -14.59 2.20
N SER A 135 29.13 -14.76 2.54
CA SER A 135 29.89 -15.97 2.22
C SER A 135 29.37 -17.25 2.88
N ASP A 136 28.59 -17.12 3.96
CA ASP A 136 27.96 -18.25 4.67
C ASP A 136 26.60 -18.65 4.09
N GLY A 137 26.16 -18.00 3.01
CA GLY A 137 24.88 -18.25 2.34
C GLY A 137 23.69 -17.50 2.95
N THR A 138 23.90 -16.67 3.98
CA THR A 138 22.88 -15.77 4.52
C THR A 138 22.78 -14.49 3.71
N TYR A 139 21.67 -13.77 3.86
CA TYR A 139 21.45 -12.48 3.22
C TYR A 139 21.35 -11.37 4.26
N THR A 140 22.14 -10.32 4.09
CA THR A 140 21.95 -9.06 4.81
C THR A 140 20.96 -8.19 4.04
N LEU A 141 19.81 -7.91 4.63
CA LEU A 141 18.79 -7.04 4.07
C LEU A 141 18.82 -5.70 4.78
N LYS A 142 19.18 -4.64 4.06
CA LYS A 142 19.02 -3.28 4.54
C LYS A 142 17.58 -2.84 4.29
N LEU A 143 16.91 -2.36 5.32
CA LEU A 143 15.51 -1.97 5.22
C LEU A 143 15.40 -0.46 5.06
N ARG A 144 14.52 -0.03 4.16
CA ARG A 144 14.26 1.38 3.91
C ARG A 144 13.67 2.02 5.16
N LYS A 145 14.31 3.07 5.66
CA LYS A 145 13.75 3.93 6.70
C LYS A 145 12.68 4.85 6.12
N ARG A 146 11.49 4.90 6.72
CA ARG A 146 10.44 5.88 6.34
C ARG A 146 10.73 7.29 6.85
N TRP A 147 11.45 7.39 7.98
CA TRP A 147 12.02 8.62 8.57
C TRP A 147 13.27 8.25 9.37
N GLU A 148 14.06 9.23 9.83
CA GLU A 148 15.40 9.02 10.42
C GLU A 148 15.44 7.97 11.56
N ASN A 149 14.42 7.95 12.40
CA ASN A 149 14.28 7.06 13.56
C ASN A 149 13.34 5.88 13.31
N ASP A 150 13.00 5.58 12.06
CA ASP A 150 12.25 4.39 11.70
C ASP A 150 13.21 3.19 11.70
N PHE A 151 13.09 2.34 12.71
CA PHE A 151 13.88 1.12 12.82
C PHE A 151 12.99 -0.10 12.60
N THR A 152 13.56 -1.14 12.01
CA THR A 152 12.86 -2.37 11.72
C THR A 152 12.18 -2.94 12.95
N ALA A 153 10.91 -3.31 12.78
CA ALA A 153 10.12 -3.97 13.82
C ALA A 153 10.29 -5.49 13.80
N PHE A 154 10.98 -6.04 12.79
CA PHE A 154 11.34 -7.47 12.76
C PHE A 154 12.23 -7.85 13.93
N GLN A 155 12.17 -9.11 14.33
CA GLN A 155 12.88 -9.72 15.44
C GLN A 155 13.51 -11.04 15.02
N GLU A 156 14.47 -11.51 15.81
CA GLU A 156 15.09 -12.83 15.61
C GLU A 156 14.03 -13.94 15.68
N GLY A 157 14.17 -14.93 14.80
CA GLY A 157 13.21 -16.01 14.63
C GLY A 157 11.97 -15.66 13.81
N ASP A 158 11.77 -14.39 13.42
CA ASP A 158 10.62 -14.02 12.59
C ASP A 158 10.67 -14.77 11.25
N ILE A 159 9.52 -15.28 10.86
CA ILE A 159 9.29 -15.89 9.55
C ILE A 159 8.73 -14.78 8.68
N VAL A 160 9.50 -14.35 7.69
CA VAL A 160 9.14 -13.21 6.83
C VAL A 160 8.97 -13.69 5.40
N TYR A 161 8.03 -13.08 4.69
CA TYR A 161 7.89 -13.33 3.27
C TYR A 161 7.54 -12.06 2.50
N GLY A 162 7.91 -12.04 1.23
CA GLY A 162 7.51 -11.04 0.26
C GLY A 162 7.15 -11.70 -1.05
N ILE A 163 6.20 -11.09 -1.77
CA ILE A 163 5.80 -11.52 -3.11
C ILE A 163 6.08 -10.37 -4.06
N VAL A 164 6.78 -10.65 -5.15
CA VAL A 164 7.05 -9.67 -6.20
C VAL A 164 6.46 -10.18 -7.51
N ASN A 165 5.79 -9.25 -8.19
CA ASN A 165 5.38 -9.45 -9.57
C ASN A 165 6.58 -9.21 -10.49
N ASN A 166 6.92 -10.18 -11.34
CA ASN A 166 7.82 -9.89 -12.44
C ASN A 166 7.07 -9.08 -13.51
N LEU A 167 7.13 -7.75 -13.38
CA LEU A 167 6.55 -6.80 -14.34
C LEU A 167 7.23 -6.84 -15.72
N PHE A 168 8.37 -7.53 -15.85
CA PHE A 168 9.17 -7.63 -17.08
C PHE A 168 9.07 -9.01 -17.76
N SER A 169 8.32 -9.96 -17.21
CA SER A 169 8.00 -11.25 -17.86
C SER A 169 6.48 -11.46 -17.97
N THR A 170 6.04 -12.66 -18.29
CA THR A 170 4.63 -13.08 -18.46
C THR A 170 3.77 -13.01 -17.19
N GLY A 171 4.14 -12.18 -16.19
CA GLY A 171 3.39 -12.00 -14.95
C GLY A 171 3.62 -13.11 -13.92
N GLU A 172 4.79 -13.76 -13.93
CA GLU A 172 5.12 -14.74 -12.90
C GLU A 172 5.41 -14.03 -11.56
N TYR A 173 4.68 -14.45 -10.52
CA TYR A 173 4.90 -14.03 -9.15
C TYR A 173 5.96 -14.95 -8.53
N TYR A 174 6.95 -14.39 -7.85
CA TYR A 174 7.86 -15.18 -7.03
C TYR A 174 7.78 -14.75 -5.57
N ALA A 175 7.73 -15.74 -4.67
CA ALA A 175 7.73 -15.54 -3.23
C ALA A 175 9.13 -15.81 -2.69
N SER A 176 9.57 -14.97 -1.75
CA SER A 176 10.78 -15.21 -0.97
C SER A 176 10.37 -15.39 0.48
N TRP A 177 10.54 -16.60 1.01
CA TRP A 177 10.34 -16.95 2.41
C TRP A 177 11.68 -17.04 3.11
N MET A 178 11.80 -16.35 4.24
CA MET A 178 13.06 -16.23 4.96
C MET A 178 12.84 -16.29 6.47
N ARG A 179 13.86 -16.76 7.19
CA ARG A 179 13.93 -16.68 8.66
C ARG A 179 14.92 -15.60 9.06
N VAL A 180 14.49 -14.69 9.93
CA VAL A 180 15.38 -13.68 10.53
C VAL A 180 16.29 -14.36 11.54
N LEU A 181 17.60 -14.28 11.32
CA LEU A 181 18.62 -14.81 12.22
C LEU A 181 19.10 -13.76 13.21
N PHE A 182 19.29 -12.53 12.74
CA PHE A 182 19.85 -11.44 13.54
C PHE A 182 19.27 -10.09 13.12
N LYS A 183 19.13 -9.17 14.08
CA LYS A 183 18.66 -7.80 13.87
C LYS A 183 19.74 -6.78 14.22
N ASN A 184 20.06 -5.89 13.28
CA ASN A 184 20.94 -4.75 13.51
C ASN A 184 20.17 -3.43 13.47
N ILE A 185 19.90 -2.87 14.65
CA ILE A 185 19.17 -1.60 14.80
C ILE A 185 19.96 -0.43 14.22
N ALA A 186 21.27 -0.34 14.50
CA ALA A 186 22.10 0.79 14.07
C ALA A 186 22.13 0.93 12.54
N ALA A 187 22.25 -0.19 11.83
CA ALA A 187 22.25 -0.22 10.37
C ALA A 187 20.85 -0.34 9.74
N ASN A 188 19.79 -0.42 10.55
CA ASN A 188 18.43 -0.76 10.11
C ASN A 188 18.36 -1.96 9.15
N SER A 189 19.01 -3.06 9.55
CA SER A 189 19.13 -4.26 8.72
C SER A 189 18.80 -5.52 9.51
N ILE A 190 18.51 -6.59 8.77
CA ILE A 190 18.31 -7.93 9.28
C ILE A 190 19.17 -8.91 8.50
N SER A 191 19.75 -9.88 9.19
CA SER A 191 20.38 -11.05 8.57
C SER A 191 19.34 -12.16 8.47
N VAL A 192 19.20 -12.74 7.29
CA VAL A 192 18.16 -13.75 7.02
C VAL A 192 18.70 -14.98 6.32
N LEU A 193 18.03 -16.11 6.54
CA LEU A 193 18.26 -17.34 5.80
C LEU A 193 17.01 -17.67 4.98
N VAL A 194 17.21 -17.98 3.70
CA VAL A 194 16.12 -18.40 2.81
C VAL A 194 15.72 -19.84 3.13
N TYR A 195 14.42 -20.11 3.27
CA TYR A 195 13.91 -21.47 3.49
C TYR A 195 14.14 -22.35 2.24
N PRO A 196 14.41 -23.66 2.40
CA PRO A 196 14.49 -24.56 1.25
C PRO A 196 13.13 -24.73 0.57
N ASP A 197 13.14 -25.09 -0.72
CA ASP A 197 11.94 -25.29 -1.54
C ASP A 197 10.90 -26.24 -0.90
N SER A 198 11.36 -27.27 -0.20
CA SER A 198 10.51 -28.24 0.50
C SER A 198 9.75 -27.69 1.70
N GLU A 199 10.15 -26.52 2.22
CA GLU A 199 9.60 -25.93 3.44
C GLU A 199 8.75 -24.69 3.17
N VAL A 200 8.44 -24.39 1.90
CA VAL A 200 7.65 -23.21 1.53
C VAL A 200 6.34 -23.57 0.84
N PRO A 201 5.29 -22.75 1.00
CA PRO A 201 4.09 -22.85 0.17
C PRO A 201 4.44 -22.80 -1.32
N GLY A 202 3.87 -23.71 -2.11
CA GLY A 202 4.12 -23.81 -3.55
C GLY A 202 5.37 -24.59 -3.95
N GLY A 203 6.19 -25.06 -2.99
CA GLY A 203 7.31 -25.97 -3.27
C GLY A 203 8.49 -25.35 -4.01
N ARG A 204 8.56 -24.01 -4.11
CA ARG A 204 9.66 -23.29 -4.74
C ARG A 204 9.84 -21.93 -4.09
N ASN A 205 11.07 -21.65 -3.65
CA ASN A 205 11.46 -20.41 -3.01
C ASN A 205 12.48 -19.65 -3.87
N TYR A 206 12.54 -18.33 -3.67
CA TYR A 206 13.46 -17.47 -4.41
C TYR A 206 14.24 -16.56 -3.45
N PRO A 207 15.45 -16.12 -3.84
CA PRO A 207 16.20 -15.12 -3.09
C PRO A 207 15.41 -13.79 -2.96
N PRO A 208 15.61 -13.03 -1.86
CA PRO A 208 15.05 -11.69 -1.73
C PRO A 208 15.67 -10.73 -2.76
N THR A 209 14.89 -9.74 -3.17
CA THR A 209 15.33 -8.72 -4.13
C THR A 209 15.08 -7.32 -3.59
N GLU A 210 15.80 -6.33 -4.12
CA GLU A 210 15.55 -4.92 -3.81
C GLU A 210 14.11 -4.53 -4.14
N LEU A 211 13.58 -3.54 -3.42
CA LEU A 211 12.22 -3.03 -3.51
C LEU A 211 11.10 -4.01 -3.12
N MET A 212 11.43 -5.26 -2.78
CA MET A 212 10.46 -6.22 -2.27
C MET A 212 9.87 -5.71 -0.94
N ILE A 213 8.54 -5.73 -0.85
CA ILE A 213 7.83 -5.53 0.41
C ILE A 213 7.76 -6.87 1.12
N ILE A 214 8.24 -6.91 2.35
CA ILE A 214 8.23 -8.10 3.19
C ILE A 214 7.35 -7.89 4.42
N THR A 215 6.74 -8.95 4.92
CA THR A 215 5.92 -8.94 6.12
C THR A 215 6.15 -10.19 6.96
N ARG A 216 5.95 -10.09 8.28
CA ARG A 216 6.04 -11.23 9.19
C ARG A 216 4.80 -12.11 9.06
N ARG A 217 5.00 -13.42 8.91
CA ARG A 217 3.94 -14.45 8.94
C ARG A 217 3.83 -15.15 10.29
N GLY A 218 4.92 -15.19 11.06
CA GLY A 218 4.99 -15.90 12.34
C GLY A 218 6.39 -15.79 12.94
N ASN A 219 6.71 -16.65 13.91
CA ASN A 219 8.03 -16.70 14.52
C ASN A 219 8.35 -18.13 14.96
N ALA A 220 9.55 -18.62 14.63
CA ALA A 220 9.97 -19.98 14.92
C ALA A 220 10.18 -20.30 16.41
N ILE A 221 10.27 -19.28 17.28
CA ILE A 221 10.70 -19.43 18.68
C ILE A 221 9.75 -18.68 19.63
N ASN A 222 9.46 -17.41 19.36
CA ASN A 222 8.68 -16.55 20.23
C ASN A 222 7.17 -16.71 19.97
N GLU A 223 6.48 -17.34 20.94
CA GLU A 223 5.04 -17.62 20.89
C GLU A 223 4.18 -16.36 20.75
N ASP A 224 4.55 -15.23 21.37
CA ASP A 224 3.81 -13.96 21.27
C ASP A 224 3.83 -13.39 19.83
N ARG A 225 4.74 -13.89 18.99
CA ARG A 225 4.93 -13.47 17.59
C ARG A 225 4.54 -14.56 16.60
N GLN A 226 3.79 -15.56 17.04
CA GLN A 226 3.25 -16.63 16.19
C GLN A 226 1.83 -16.35 15.69
N SER A 227 1.26 -15.21 16.06
CA SER A 227 -0.02 -14.71 15.57
C SER A 227 0.13 -13.93 14.26
N TYR A 228 -0.81 -14.13 13.35
CA TYR A 228 -0.89 -13.42 12.08
C TYR A 228 -2.31 -13.45 11.53
N TRP A 229 -2.75 -12.35 10.92
CA TRP A 229 -4.04 -12.33 10.22
C TRP A 229 -3.95 -11.60 8.89
N TYR A 230 -4.76 -12.04 7.95
CA TYR A 230 -4.78 -11.53 6.58
C TYR A 230 -6.16 -11.59 5.97
N LEU A 231 -6.41 -10.68 5.04
CA LEU A 231 -7.58 -10.68 4.18
C LEU A 231 -7.15 -11.16 2.79
N SER A 232 -7.72 -12.27 2.32
CA SER A 232 -7.54 -12.73 0.95
C SER A 232 -8.77 -12.35 0.13
N ALA A 233 -8.62 -11.39 -0.79
CA ALA A 233 -9.71 -10.99 -1.68
C ALA A 233 -9.73 -11.81 -2.97
N THR A 234 -8.60 -12.40 -3.34
CA THR A 234 -8.38 -12.99 -4.67
C THR A 234 -8.44 -14.50 -4.65
N THR A 235 -7.57 -15.12 -3.83
CA THR A 235 -7.37 -16.56 -3.78
C THR A 235 -8.43 -17.24 -2.93
N ASP A 236 -8.48 -16.89 -1.64
CA ASP A 236 -9.28 -17.63 -0.66
C ASP A 236 -10.62 -16.96 -0.38
N LYS A 237 -10.77 -15.66 -0.68
CA LYS A 237 -12.02 -14.89 -0.42
C LYS A 237 -12.46 -15.01 1.03
N CYS A 238 -11.51 -14.86 1.94
CA CYS A 238 -11.71 -15.01 3.38
C CYS A 238 -10.77 -14.10 4.19
N LEU A 239 -11.20 -13.82 5.41
CA LEU A 239 -10.41 -13.23 6.48
C LEU A 239 -9.98 -14.35 7.43
N VAL A 240 -8.67 -14.44 7.71
CA VAL A 240 -8.09 -15.56 8.45
C VAL A 240 -7.26 -15.04 9.60
N TRP A 241 -7.45 -15.65 10.77
CA TRP A 241 -6.52 -15.56 11.91
C TRP A 241 -5.79 -16.87 12.09
N LEU A 242 -4.47 -16.75 12.12
CA LEU A 242 -3.53 -17.82 12.38
C LEU A 242 -2.86 -17.59 13.72
N GLU A 243 -2.64 -18.69 14.44
CA GLU A 243 -1.85 -18.75 15.67
C GLU A 243 -0.88 -19.93 15.61
N GLY A 244 0.19 -19.87 16.40
CA GLY A 244 1.17 -20.95 16.46
C GLY A 244 2.00 -21.13 15.17
N VAL A 245 2.11 -20.08 14.34
CA VAL A 245 2.84 -20.15 13.06
C VAL A 245 4.35 -20.19 13.29
N THR A 246 4.92 -21.39 13.27
CA THR A 246 6.35 -21.67 13.53
C THR A 246 7.16 -21.98 12.27
N LYS A 247 6.51 -22.17 11.13
CA LYS A 247 7.14 -22.42 9.81
C LYS A 247 6.27 -21.88 8.66
N PRO A 248 6.82 -21.72 7.44
CA PRO A 248 6.08 -21.15 6.31
C PRO A 248 4.85 -21.96 5.88
N VAL A 249 4.98 -23.30 5.81
CA VAL A 249 3.87 -24.19 5.46
C VAL A 249 2.95 -24.35 6.67
N LEU A 250 1.73 -23.86 6.54
CA LEU A 250 0.73 -23.90 7.60
C LEU A 250 0.23 -25.31 7.86
N GLU A 251 -0.02 -25.59 9.13
CA GLU A 251 -0.72 -26.78 9.58
C GLU A 251 -2.19 -26.43 9.86
N GLN A 252 -3.06 -27.43 9.82
CA GLN A 252 -4.50 -27.22 10.08
C GLN A 252 -4.75 -26.64 11.47
N ASN A 253 -3.89 -26.97 12.44
CA ASN A 253 -3.92 -26.42 13.80
C ASN A 253 -3.49 -24.95 13.88
N ASN A 254 -2.96 -24.36 12.83
CA ASN A 254 -2.68 -22.92 12.83
C ASN A 254 -3.93 -22.09 12.61
N TYR A 255 -4.98 -22.64 11.97
CA TYR A 255 -6.20 -21.90 11.71
C TYR A 255 -7.04 -21.77 12.98
N TYR A 256 -7.20 -20.53 13.46
CA TYR A 256 -7.94 -20.21 14.68
C TYR A 256 -9.30 -19.60 14.40
N MET A 257 -9.37 -18.77 13.37
CA MET A 257 -10.63 -18.21 12.88
C MET A 257 -10.57 -18.01 11.37
N ILE A 258 -11.68 -18.30 10.70
CA ILE A 258 -11.88 -18.07 9.27
C ILE A 258 -13.28 -17.48 9.09
N LEU A 259 -13.35 -16.35 8.39
CA LEU A 259 -14.59 -15.72 7.95
C LEU A 259 -14.56 -15.58 6.43
N GLY A 260 -15.38 -16.37 5.73
CA GLY A 260 -15.40 -16.42 4.27
C GLY A 260 -15.33 -17.85 3.76
N ARG A 261 -14.80 -18.07 2.55
CA ARG A 261 -14.68 -19.45 2.05
C ARG A 261 -13.62 -20.22 2.85
N LEU A 262 -13.93 -21.47 3.15
CA LEU A 262 -13.00 -22.31 3.89
C LEU A 262 -11.90 -22.82 2.93
N PRO A 263 -10.64 -22.85 3.36
CA PRO A 263 -9.58 -23.59 2.68
C PRO A 263 -9.86 -25.10 2.77
N ASN A 264 -9.32 -25.86 1.81
CA ASN A 264 -9.39 -27.32 1.84
C ASN A 264 -8.45 -27.87 2.92
N LEU A 265 -8.97 -28.09 4.12
CA LEU A 265 -8.26 -28.64 5.27
C LEU A 265 -8.99 -29.91 5.74
N ASP A 266 -8.24 -30.96 6.10
CA ASP A 266 -8.81 -32.23 6.57
C ASP A 266 -9.70 -32.05 7.81
N LEU A 267 -9.46 -30.99 8.59
CA LEU A 267 -10.31 -30.53 9.69
C LEU A 267 -11.80 -30.44 9.31
N PHE A 268 -12.11 -30.22 8.03
CA PHE A 268 -13.47 -30.03 7.53
C PHE A 268 -14.02 -31.24 6.76
N ASP A 269 -13.25 -32.31 6.56
CA ASP A 269 -13.62 -33.43 5.66
C ASP A 269 -14.93 -34.14 6.05
N ASN A 270 -15.23 -34.17 7.36
CA ASN A 270 -16.43 -34.84 7.89
C ASN A 270 -17.63 -33.89 8.05
N LEU A 271 -17.49 -32.63 7.63
CA LEU A 271 -18.57 -31.64 7.70
C LEU A 271 -19.24 -31.49 6.33
N PRO A 272 -20.56 -31.21 6.27
CA PRO A 272 -21.26 -30.97 5.02
C PRO A 272 -20.95 -29.57 4.47
N VAL A 273 -19.69 -29.32 4.11
CA VAL A 273 -19.20 -28.02 3.65
C VAL A 273 -19.34 -27.90 2.14
N ASN A 274 -19.87 -26.77 1.68
CA ASN A 274 -19.80 -26.35 0.29
C ASN A 274 -18.75 -25.25 0.16
N TYR A 275 -17.56 -25.59 -0.33
CA TYR A 275 -16.42 -24.66 -0.46
C TYR A 275 -16.68 -23.41 -1.36
N LYS A 276 -17.84 -23.32 -2.02
CA LYS A 276 -18.26 -22.10 -2.73
C LYS A 276 -18.95 -21.08 -1.82
N HIS A 277 -19.44 -21.50 -0.64
CA HIS A 277 -20.14 -20.68 0.33
C HIS A 277 -19.19 -20.07 1.36
N SER A 278 -19.63 -18.99 2.00
CA SER A 278 -18.94 -18.40 3.13
C SER A 278 -19.37 -19.08 4.43
N TYR A 279 -18.40 -19.34 5.30
CA TYR A 279 -18.59 -19.90 6.62
C TYR A 279 -17.92 -19.05 7.68
N ILE A 280 -18.31 -19.29 8.93
CA ILE A 280 -17.57 -18.87 10.11
C ILE A 280 -17.02 -20.14 10.75
N PHE A 281 -15.69 -20.24 10.79
CA PHE A 281 -14.99 -21.21 11.62
C PHE A 281 -14.26 -20.43 12.71
N ALA A 282 -14.44 -20.83 13.98
CA ALA A 282 -13.72 -20.27 15.11
C ALA A 282 -13.54 -21.35 16.18
N ARG A 283 -12.37 -21.38 16.83
CA ARG A 283 -12.11 -22.36 17.92
C ARG A 283 -13.00 -22.19 19.13
N ALA A 284 -13.42 -20.97 19.43
CA ALA A 284 -14.36 -20.65 20.49
C ALA A 284 -15.12 -19.37 20.11
N GLY A 285 -16.36 -19.27 20.57
CA GLY A 285 -17.18 -18.07 20.43
C GLY A 285 -17.97 -17.84 21.73
N ILE A 286 -18.10 -16.58 22.13
CA ILE A 286 -18.96 -16.15 23.22
C ILE A 286 -20.05 -15.30 22.59
N PHE A 287 -21.30 -15.76 22.67
CA PHE A 287 -22.45 -15.13 22.04
C PHE A 287 -23.43 -14.68 23.12
N GLY A 288 -23.97 -13.47 22.98
CA GLY A 288 -25.14 -13.07 23.76
C GLY A 288 -26.40 -13.76 23.23
N GLU A 289 -26.62 -13.65 21.92
CA GLU A 289 -27.75 -14.26 21.21
C GLU A 289 -27.26 -14.88 19.88
N LEU A 290 -27.88 -15.98 19.46
CA LEU A 290 -27.60 -16.66 18.20
C LEU A 290 -28.92 -16.97 17.47
N TYR A 291 -29.23 -16.19 16.44
CA TYR A 291 -30.41 -16.41 15.61
C TYR A 291 -30.06 -17.33 14.43
N ARG A 292 -30.80 -18.43 14.30
CA ARG A 292 -30.66 -19.36 13.18
C ARG A 292 -31.77 -19.09 12.18
N VAL A 293 -31.41 -18.74 10.96
CA VAL A 293 -32.35 -18.53 9.86
C VAL A 293 -31.98 -19.43 8.68
N ASP A 294 -32.98 -19.79 7.88
CA ASP A 294 -32.74 -20.46 6.63
C ASP A 294 -32.21 -19.49 5.55
N TRP A 295 -32.01 -20.00 4.34
CA TRP A 295 -31.50 -19.22 3.21
C TRP A 295 -32.45 -18.12 2.73
N GLN A 296 -33.73 -18.14 3.16
CA GLN A 296 -34.74 -17.12 2.87
C GLN A 296 -34.83 -16.07 3.99
N GLY A 297 -34.09 -16.26 5.09
CA GLY A 297 -34.11 -15.37 6.25
C GLY A 297 -35.23 -15.68 7.24
N LEU A 298 -35.91 -16.83 7.11
CA LEU A 298 -36.94 -17.24 8.05
C LEU A 298 -36.31 -17.95 9.27
N PRO A 299 -36.77 -17.69 10.51
CA PRO A 299 -36.28 -18.38 11.70
C PRO A 299 -36.40 -19.89 11.54
N VAL A 300 -35.30 -20.60 11.82
CA VAL A 300 -35.32 -22.05 11.98
C VAL A 300 -35.83 -22.33 13.37
N GLN A 301 -37.02 -22.94 13.44
CA GLN A 301 -37.62 -23.36 14.70
C GLN A 301 -36.72 -24.35 15.44
N GLU A 302 -36.35 -24.02 16.67
CA GLU A 302 -35.59 -24.90 17.54
C GLU A 302 -36.50 -26.00 18.08
N LEU A 303 -36.13 -27.27 17.84
CA LEU A 303 -36.84 -28.42 18.41
C LEU A 303 -36.26 -28.73 19.78
N VAL A 304 -37.08 -28.60 20.83
CA VAL A 304 -36.71 -28.87 22.21
C VAL A 304 -37.37 -30.17 22.66
N ASP A 305 -36.58 -31.22 22.85
CA ASP A 305 -37.09 -32.49 23.39
C ASP A 305 -37.49 -32.33 24.86
N ARG A 306 -38.76 -32.61 25.16
CA ARG A 306 -39.36 -32.53 26.50
C ARG A 306 -39.66 -33.91 27.10
N GLY A 307 -39.11 -34.99 26.54
CA GLY A 307 -39.29 -36.34 27.03
C GLY A 307 -40.67 -36.92 26.70
N PHE A 308 -41.11 -37.93 27.45
CA PHE A 308 -42.43 -38.52 27.24
C PHE A 308 -43.55 -37.52 27.52
N TRP A 309 -44.61 -37.58 26.72
CA TRP A 309 -45.79 -36.77 26.95
C TRP A 309 -46.42 -37.11 28.31
N SER A 310 -46.78 -36.08 29.08
CA SER A 310 -47.59 -36.24 30.29
C SER A 310 -48.69 -35.19 30.37
N ALA A 311 -49.87 -35.63 30.84
CA ALA A 311 -51.00 -34.74 31.09
C ALA A 311 -50.69 -33.70 32.19
N GLU A 312 -49.80 -34.05 33.12
CA GLU A 312 -49.36 -33.18 34.21
C GLU A 312 -48.57 -31.98 33.69
N VAL A 313 -47.58 -32.21 32.80
CA VAL A 313 -46.80 -31.12 32.20
C VAL A 313 -47.68 -30.24 31.30
N ALA A 314 -48.56 -30.86 30.52
CA ALA A 314 -49.49 -30.13 29.65
C ALA A 314 -50.46 -29.21 30.41
N SER A 315 -50.75 -29.52 31.68
CA SER A 315 -51.67 -28.73 32.53
C SER A 315 -50.95 -27.88 33.58
N SER A 316 -49.61 -27.83 33.55
CA SER A 316 -48.80 -27.07 34.49
C SER A 316 -48.64 -25.61 34.09
N ASP A 317 -47.99 -24.81 34.94
CA ASP A 317 -47.61 -23.43 34.64
C ASP A 317 -46.48 -23.32 33.58
N ASN A 318 -45.95 -24.45 33.08
CA ASN A 318 -44.95 -24.52 32.01
C ASN A 318 -45.33 -25.58 30.95
N PRO A 319 -46.45 -25.38 30.22
CA PRO A 319 -46.96 -26.34 29.25
C PRO A 319 -46.06 -26.45 28.02
N TYR A 320 -46.28 -27.50 27.20
CA TYR A 320 -45.59 -27.63 25.92
C TYR A 320 -45.97 -26.47 24.98
N THR A 321 -44.98 -25.88 24.33
CA THR A 321 -45.11 -24.70 23.49
C THR A 321 -44.73 -24.99 22.04
N ASN A 322 -45.41 -24.31 21.11
CA ASN A 322 -45.06 -24.28 19.69
C ASN A 322 -45.18 -22.83 19.21
N THR A 323 -44.03 -22.16 19.13
CA THR A 323 -43.85 -20.78 18.67
C THR A 323 -43.03 -20.76 17.39
N GLN A 324 -42.94 -19.62 16.71
CA GLN A 324 -42.15 -19.50 15.48
C GLN A 324 -40.66 -19.84 15.66
N GLU A 325 -40.13 -19.67 16.88
CA GLU A 325 -38.71 -19.86 17.18
C GLU A 325 -38.43 -21.18 17.92
N ARG A 326 -39.45 -21.80 18.54
CA ARG A 326 -39.30 -23.01 19.34
C ARG A 326 -40.52 -23.93 19.24
N ALA A 327 -40.30 -25.23 19.06
CA ALA A 327 -41.32 -26.25 19.26
C ALA A 327 -40.83 -27.30 20.27
N ASP A 328 -41.65 -27.52 21.29
CA ASP A 328 -41.46 -28.63 22.22
C ASP A 328 -41.90 -29.95 21.56
N THR A 329 -41.00 -30.92 21.48
CA THR A 329 -41.28 -32.27 20.96
C THR A 329 -41.40 -33.27 22.10
N VAL A 330 -42.32 -34.23 21.98
CA VAL A 330 -42.59 -35.25 23.01
C VAL A 330 -42.65 -36.65 22.43
N TRP A 331 -42.25 -37.64 23.23
CA TRP A 331 -42.35 -39.06 22.89
C TRP A 331 -43.69 -39.64 23.37
N HIS A 332 -44.33 -40.46 22.54
CA HIS A 332 -45.46 -41.31 22.94
C HIS A 332 -45.00 -42.76 22.99
N LEU A 333 -45.54 -43.52 23.95
CA LEU A 333 -45.35 -44.97 24.04
C LEU A 333 -46.19 -45.72 23.00
#